data_AF-A0A957QSK7-F1
#
_entry.id   AF-A0A957QSK7-F1
#
_cell.length_a   1.000
_cell.length_b   1.000
_cell.length_c   1.000
_cell.angle_alpha   90.00
_cell.angle_beta   90.00
_cell.angle_gamma   90.00
#
_symmetry.space_group_name_H-M   'P 1'
#
loop_
_entity.id
_entity.type
_entity.pdbx_description
1 polymer ?
#
loop_
_entity_poly.entity_id
_entity_poly.type
_entity_poly.pdbx_seq_one_letter_code
_entity_poly.pdbx_strand_id
1 'polypeptide(L)'
;MTGKLGVYRRLFSFLRPYPRQFVTAYVAMLGATLLNLFVPQIIKGAIDRGLEENHPAALFVAAALILGIAVVRGGAGFLQRYYGEWMTHRVAYDLRDTYYIALQELPFSFYDRSHTGDLMSRATGDIAETERFAGVGLLELTGVVLLIGGVVFAMFWENVYLALLALG
;
A
#
# COMPACT_ATOMS: atom_id res chain seq x y z
N MET A 1 0.25 -22.01 -22.51
CA MET A 1 0.21 -20.56 -22.21
C MET A 1 -0.60 -20.19 -20.95
N THR A 2 -0.97 -21.15 -20.10
CA THR A 2 -1.72 -20.95 -18.84
C THR A 2 -0.87 -20.43 -17.66
N GLY A 3 0.40 -20.05 -17.90
CA GLY A 3 1.50 -20.13 -16.93
C GLY A 3 1.75 -18.95 -15.99
N LYS A 4 1.07 -17.80 -16.13
CA LYS A 4 1.30 -16.62 -15.25
C LYS A 4 0.08 -16.27 -14.40
N LEU A 5 -1.11 -16.17 -15.00
CA LEU A 5 -2.34 -15.87 -14.26
C LEU A 5 -2.70 -16.93 -13.20
N GLY A 6 -2.37 -18.20 -13.46
CA GLY A 6 -2.60 -19.27 -12.49
C GLY A 6 -1.77 -19.12 -11.21
N VAL A 7 -0.54 -18.63 -11.34
CA VAL A 7 0.38 -18.40 -10.21
C VAL A 7 -0.14 -17.25 -9.34
N TYR A 8 -0.49 -16.11 -9.96
CA TYR A 8 -1.09 -14.99 -9.23
C TYR A 8 -2.40 -15.40 -8.55
N ARG A 9 -3.29 -16.10 -9.25
CA ARG A 9 -4.55 -16.58 -8.66
C ARG A 9 -4.33 -17.50 -7.46
N ARG A 10 -3.30 -18.35 -7.51
CA ARG A 10 -2.92 -19.22 -6.38
C ARG A 10 -2.36 -18.41 -5.22
N LEU A 11 -1.55 -17.39 -5.48
CA LEU A 11 -1.05 -16.47 -4.46
C LEU A 11 -2.20 -15.69 -3.78
N PHE A 12 -3.14 -15.15 -4.57
CA PHE A 12 -4.33 -14.49 -4.05
C PHE A 12 -5.26 -15.41 -3.25
N SER A 13 -5.23 -16.72 -3.50
CA SER A 13 -5.94 -17.71 -2.69
C SER A 13 -5.42 -17.74 -1.24
N PHE A 14 -4.14 -17.49 -0.99
CA PHE A 14 -3.57 -17.39 0.36
C PHE A 14 -3.98 -16.11 1.10
N LEU A 15 -4.46 -15.08 0.39
CA LEU A 15 -5.02 -13.86 1.01
C LEU A 15 -6.50 -14.03 1.40
N ARG A 16 -7.21 -14.96 0.78
CA ARG A 16 -8.65 -15.22 1.00
C ARG A 16 -9.04 -15.50 2.46
N PRO A 17 -8.22 -16.14 3.31
CA PRO A 17 -8.54 -16.38 4.72
C PRO A 17 -8.56 -15.11 5.60
N TYR A 18 -7.97 -13.99 5.12
CA TYR A 18 -7.73 -12.80 5.93
C TYR A 18 -8.47 -11.54 5.40
N PRO A 19 -9.78 -11.60 5.10
CA PRO A 19 -10.48 -10.50 4.45
C PRO A 19 -10.60 -9.26 5.34
N ARG A 20 -10.69 -9.43 6.67
CA ARG A 20 -10.85 -8.31 7.60
C ARG A 20 -9.62 -7.42 7.62
N GLN A 21 -8.44 -8.03 7.74
CA GLN A 21 -7.14 -7.35 7.78
C GLN A 21 -6.84 -6.65 6.45
N PHE A 22 -7.17 -7.32 5.34
CA PHE A 22 -7.05 -6.74 4.01
C PHE A 22 -7.95 -5.50 3.84
N VAL A 23 -9.22 -5.59 4.24
CA VAL A 23 -10.17 -4.47 4.17
C VAL A 23 -9.75 -3.34 5.10
N THR A 24 -9.33 -3.60 6.33
CA THR A 24 -8.85 -2.54 7.23
C THR A 24 -7.63 -1.84 6.69
N ALA A 25 -6.68 -2.56 6.10
CA ALA A 25 -5.51 -1.96 5.46
C ALA A 25 -5.90 -1.07 4.27
N TYR A 26 -6.81 -1.54 3.41
CA TYR A 26 -7.31 -0.78 2.27
C TYR A 26 -8.10 0.47 2.68
N VAL A 27 -8.99 0.36 3.66
CA VAL A 27 -9.78 1.50 4.14
C VAL A 27 -8.88 2.52 4.81
N ALA A 28 -7.91 2.08 5.62
CA ALA A 28 -6.94 2.97 6.24
C ALA A 28 -6.07 3.68 5.19
N MET A 29 -5.61 2.95 4.17
CA MET A 29 -4.89 3.53 3.03
C MET A 29 -5.73 4.59 2.30
N LEU A 30 -6.97 4.26 1.93
CA LEU A 30 -7.88 5.18 1.24
C LEU A 30 -8.13 6.44 2.06
N GLY A 31 -8.43 6.28 3.35
CA GLY A 31 -8.62 7.40 4.27
C GLY A 31 -7.37 8.29 4.35
N ALA A 32 -6.19 7.68 4.51
CA ALA A 32 -4.93 8.42 4.56
C ALA A 32 -4.63 9.18 3.26
N THR A 33 -4.87 8.55 2.11
CA THR A 33 -4.67 9.17 0.78
C THR A 33 -5.62 10.33 0.55
N LEU A 34 -6.92 10.17 0.86
CA LEU A 34 -7.91 11.23 0.73
C LEU A 34 -7.57 12.42 1.63
N LEU A 35 -7.25 12.16 2.90
CA LEU A 35 -6.82 13.20 3.84
C LEU A 35 -5.59 13.96 3.34
N ASN A 36 -4.64 13.27 2.71
CA ASN A 36 -3.46 13.91 2.14
C ASN A 36 -3.80 14.87 0.98
N LEU A 37 -4.85 14.57 0.22
CA LEU A 37 -5.32 15.41 -0.88
C LEU A 37 -6.02 16.70 -0.40
N PHE A 38 -6.57 16.71 0.82
CA PHE A 38 -7.19 17.90 1.40
C PHE A 38 -6.18 18.91 1.97
N VAL A 39 -4.95 18.50 2.29
CA VAL A 39 -3.95 19.40 2.90
C VAL A 39 -3.64 20.63 2.01
N PRO A 40 -3.38 20.48 0.70
CA PRO A 40 -3.15 21.63 -0.18
C PRO A 40 -4.34 22.61 -0.25
N GLN A 41 -5.57 22.09 -0.22
CA GLN A 41 -6.80 22.90 -0.22
C GLN A 41 -6.91 23.76 1.05
N ILE A 42 -6.53 23.21 2.20
CA ILE A 42 -6.50 23.95 3.47
C ILE A 42 -5.42 25.03 3.44
N ILE A 43 -4.24 24.72 2.92
CA ILE A 43 -3.15 25.69 2.77
C ILE A 43 -3.59 26.84 1.85
N LYS A 44 -4.23 26.55 0.72
CA LYS A 44 -4.77 27.56 -0.19
C LYS A 44 -5.76 28.48 0.54
N GLY A 45 -6.75 27.93 1.22
CA GLY A 45 -7.72 28.72 1.98
C GLY A 45 -7.09 29.55 3.11
N ALA A 46 -6.00 29.07 3.70
CA ALA A 46 -5.24 29.80 4.71
C ALA A 46 -4.47 30.99 4.11
N ILE A 47 -3.95 30.86 2.89
CA ILE A 47 -3.28 31.93 2.17
C ILE A 47 -4.31 32.97 1.72
N ASP A 48 -5.31 32.55 0.95
CA ASP A 48 -6.30 33.44 0.33
C ASP A 48 -7.10 34.22 1.38
N ARG A 49 -7.53 33.59 2.49
CA ARG A 49 -8.32 34.29 3.52
C ARG A 49 -7.51 34.78 4.71
N GLY A 50 -6.41 34.12 5.05
CA GLY A 50 -5.62 34.47 6.23
C GLY A 50 -4.66 35.61 5.97
N LEU A 51 -3.92 35.55 4.85
CA LEU A 51 -2.90 36.53 4.49
C LEU A 51 -3.49 37.68 3.67
N GLU A 52 -4.37 37.41 2.72
CA GLU A 52 -4.93 38.46 1.84
C GLU A 52 -5.96 39.34 2.57
N GLU A 53 -6.85 38.73 3.37
CA GLU A 53 -7.88 39.45 4.13
C GLU A 53 -7.42 39.90 5.54
N ASN A 54 -6.16 39.67 5.92
CA ASN A 54 -5.60 39.96 7.26
C ASN A 54 -6.40 39.33 8.43
N HIS A 55 -6.92 38.11 8.25
CA HIS A 55 -7.64 37.38 9.30
C HIS A 55 -6.74 36.33 9.97
N PRO A 56 -5.99 36.66 11.04
CA PRO A 56 -5.06 35.73 11.69
C PRO A 56 -5.74 34.49 12.27
N ALA A 57 -7.03 34.59 12.61
CA ALA A 57 -7.83 33.45 13.07
C ALA A 57 -7.91 32.33 12.02
N ALA A 58 -7.96 32.66 10.72
CA ALA A 58 -8.00 31.67 9.64
C ALA A 58 -6.71 30.83 9.58
N LEU A 59 -5.56 31.44 9.90
CA LEU A 59 -4.27 30.75 9.97
C LEU A 59 -4.23 29.74 11.12
N PHE A 60 -4.72 30.12 12.31
CA PHE A 60 -4.77 29.21 13.46
C PHE A 60 -5.74 28.04 13.24
N VAL A 61 -6.90 28.30 12.61
CA VAL A 61 -7.86 27.24 12.24
C VAL A 61 -7.25 26.29 11.22
N ALA A 62 -6.59 26.80 10.18
CA ALA A 62 -5.91 25.97 9.20
C ALA A 62 -4.79 25.13 9.83
N ALA A 63 -3.97 25.71 10.70
CA ALA A 63 -2.93 24.98 11.43
C ALA A 63 -3.51 23.86 12.31
N ALA A 64 -4.60 24.14 13.04
CA ALA A 64 -5.29 23.14 13.86
C ALA A 64 -5.88 22.00 13.01
N LEU A 65 -6.48 22.32 11.85
CA LEU A 65 -6.99 21.32 10.92
C LEU A 65 -5.88 20.44 10.33
N ILE A 66 -4.75 21.04 9.91
CA ILE A 66 -3.61 20.29 9.37
C ILE A 66 -3.03 19.36 10.44
N LEU A 67 -2.89 19.84 11.69
CA LEU A 67 -2.45 19.00 12.81
C LEU A 67 -3.43 17.85 13.06
N GLY A 68 -4.74 18.11 13.09
CA GLY A 68 -5.75 17.06 13.24
C GLY A 68 -5.67 16.01 12.13
N ILE A 69 -5.55 16.46 10.87
CA ILE A 69 -5.37 15.59 9.72
C ILE A 69 -4.09 14.76 9.84
N ALA A 70 -2.98 15.36 10.27
CA ALA A 70 -1.71 14.66 10.44
C ALA A 70 -1.80 13.54 11.48
N VAL A 71 -2.51 13.75 12.60
CA VAL A 71 -2.74 12.73 13.63
C VAL A 71 -3.58 11.58 13.08
N VAL A 72 -4.72 11.88 12.44
CA VAL A 72 -5.61 10.85 11.86
C VAL A 72 -4.90 10.07 10.77
N ARG A 73 -4.18 10.77 9.88
CA ARG A 73 -3.37 10.17 8.83
C ARG A 73 -2.26 9.29 9.41
N GLY A 74 -1.60 9.72 10.49
CA GLY A 74 -0.60 8.93 11.19
C GLY A 74 -1.18 7.61 11.71
N GLY A 75 -2.34 7.65 12.36
CA GLY A 75 -3.05 6.46 12.81
C GLY A 75 -3.48 5.55 11.66
N ALA A 76 -4.03 6.11 10.59
CA ALA A 76 -4.41 5.34 9.40
C ALA A 76 -3.19 4.70 8.70
N GLY A 77 -2.10 5.44 8.55
CA GLY A 77 -0.85 4.94 8.00
C GLY A 77 -0.24 3.82 8.85
N PHE A 78 -0.32 3.94 10.19
CA PHE A 78 0.08 2.87 11.10
C PHE A 78 -0.77 1.61 10.90
N LEU A 79 -2.10 1.73 10.85
CA LEU A 79 -2.98 0.58 10.63
C LEU A 79 -2.73 -0.10 9.28
N GLN A 80 -2.60 0.69 8.21
CA GLN A 80 -2.25 0.19 6.88
C GLN A 80 -0.95 -0.63 6.93
N ARG A 81 0.11 -0.06 7.52
CA ARG A 81 1.42 -0.70 7.58
C ARG A 81 1.39 -1.95 8.46
N TYR A 82 0.76 -1.88 9.63
CA TYR A 82 0.66 -3.00 10.55
C TYR A 82 -0.06 -4.19 9.94
N TYR A 83 -1.25 -3.98 9.36
CA TYR A 83 -2.01 -5.06 8.74
C TYR A 83 -1.37 -5.56 7.45
N GLY A 84 -0.70 -4.69 6.69
CA GLY A 84 0.08 -5.08 5.52
C GLY A 84 1.24 -6.02 5.87
N GLU A 85 2.05 -5.67 6.87
CA GLU A 85 3.16 -6.51 7.34
C GLU A 85 2.66 -7.81 7.99
N TRP A 86 1.60 -7.72 8.80
CA TRP A 86 0.97 -8.90 9.40
C TRP A 86 0.49 -9.89 8.32
N MET A 87 -0.13 -9.38 7.25
CA MET A 87 -0.56 -10.19 6.11
C MET A 87 0.63 -10.84 5.42
N THR A 88 1.68 -10.07 5.12
CA THR A 88 2.91 -10.58 4.49
C THR A 88 3.48 -11.76 5.27
N HIS A 89 3.65 -11.62 6.59
CA HIS A 89 4.18 -12.68 7.43
C HIS A 89 3.26 -13.89 7.53
N ARG A 90 1.95 -13.68 7.51
CA ARG A 90 1.01 -14.78 7.63
C ARG A 90 0.93 -15.60 6.35
N VAL A 91 0.93 -14.94 5.19
CA VAL A 91 1.05 -15.61 3.89
C VAL A 91 2.39 -16.35 3.81
N ALA A 92 3.48 -15.76 4.30
CA ALA A 92 4.80 -16.40 4.45
C ALA A 92 4.77 -17.71 5.19
N TYR A 93 4.04 -17.73 6.29
CA TYR A 93 3.89 -18.93 7.07
C TYR A 93 3.15 -20.01 6.26
N ASP A 94 2.01 -19.67 5.67
CA ASP A 94 1.14 -20.63 4.96
C ASP A 94 1.83 -21.19 3.69
N LEU A 95 2.60 -20.36 2.97
CA LEU A 95 3.32 -20.78 1.77
C LEU A 95 4.53 -21.66 2.10
N ARG A 96 5.28 -21.31 3.16
CA ARG A 96 6.39 -22.15 3.65
C ARG A 96 5.89 -23.51 4.11
N ASP A 97 4.79 -23.56 4.85
CA ASP A 97 4.20 -24.82 5.30
C ASP A 97 3.83 -25.72 4.10
N THR A 98 3.14 -25.15 3.11
CA THR A 98 2.80 -25.86 1.86
C THR A 98 4.05 -26.33 1.11
N TYR A 99 5.09 -25.50 1.05
CA TYR A 99 6.35 -25.84 0.40
C TYR A 99 7.10 -26.96 1.13
N TYR A 100 7.13 -26.94 2.46
CA TYR A 100 7.77 -27.99 3.26
C TYR A 100 7.06 -29.34 3.12
N ILE A 101 5.72 -29.35 3.13
CA ILE A 101 4.94 -30.57 2.87
C ILE A 101 5.28 -31.13 1.48
N ALA A 102 5.29 -30.27 0.47
CA ALA A 102 5.63 -30.69 -0.89
C ALA A 102 7.06 -31.25 -1.01
N LEU A 103 8.04 -30.70 -0.27
CA LEU A 103 9.38 -31.27 -0.22
C LEU A 103 9.37 -32.68 0.38
N GLN A 104 8.69 -32.90 1.50
CA GLN A 104 8.68 -34.21 2.18
C GLN A 104 8.11 -35.34 1.32
N GLU A 105 7.24 -35.02 0.36
CA GLU A 105 6.64 -36.00 -0.57
C GLU A 105 7.54 -36.32 -1.79
N LEU A 106 8.65 -35.59 -1.99
CA LEU A 106 9.53 -35.79 -3.15
C LEU A 106 10.43 -37.02 -3.00
N PRO A 107 10.72 -37.74 -4.11
CA PRO A 107 11.60 -38.89 -4.09
C PRO A 107 13.08 -38.48 -3.89
N PHE A 108 13.89 -39.36 -3.30
CA PHE A 108 15.33 -39.15 -3.07
C PHE A 108 16.10 -38.68 -4.32
N SER A 109 15.75 -39.18 -5.51
CA SER A 109 16.38 -38.78 -6.78
C SER A 109 16.21 -37.29 -7.14
N PHE A 110 15.29 -36.57 -6.49
CA PHE A 110 15.16 -35.12 -6.61
C PHE A 110 16.24 -34.39 -5.81
N TYR A 111 16.55 -34.91 -4.62
CA TYR A 111 17.55 -34.37 -3.71
C TYR A 111 18.98 -34.61 -4.19
N ASP A 112 19.24 -35.68 -4.94
CA ASP A 112 20.54 -35.90 -5.59
C ASP A 112 20.86 -34.87 -6.68
N ARG A 113 19.83 -34.20 -7.22
CA ARG A 113 19.95 -33.21 -8.31
C ARG A 113 19.84 -31.76 -7.84
N SER A 114 19.39 -31.53 -6.61
CA SER A 114 19.06 -30.21 -6.10
C SER A 114 19.85 -29.94 -4.82
N HIS A 115 20.68 -28.89 -4.81
CA HIS A 115 21.42 -28.53 -3.61
C HIS A 115 20.46 -28.05 -2.51
N THR A 116 20.62 -28.57 -1.29
CA THR A 116 19.83 -28.14 -0.12
C THR A 116 19.86 -26.62 0.08
N GLY A 117 20.99 -25.98 -0.23
CA GLY A 117 21.12 -24.51 -0.20
C GLY A 117 20.16 -23.78 -1.14
N ASP A 118 19.98 -24.27 -2.37
CA ASP A 118 19.07 -23.69 -3.35
C ASP A 118 17.61 -23.86 -2.90
N LEU A 119 17.27 -25.03 -2.33
CA LEU A 119 15.93 -25.29 -1.80
C LEU A 119 15.60 -24.36 -0.64
N MET A 120 16.56 -24.09 0.24
CA MET A 120 16.40 -23.16 1.37
C MET A 120 16.36 -21.70 0.93
N SER A 121 17.16 -21.32 -0.08
CA SER A 121 17.13 -19.97 -0.66
C SER A 121 15.77 -19.66 -1.27
N ARG A 122 15.17 -20.60 -2.00
CA ARG A 122 13.80 -20.45 -2.54
C ARG A 122 12.75 -20.39 -1.44
N ALA A 123 12.86 -21.24 -0.41
CA ALA A 123 11.92 -21.29 0.71
C ALA A 123 11.90 -19.99 1.55
N THR A 124 13.02 -19.28 1.57
CA THR A 124 13.20 -18.10 2.43
C THR A 124 13.11 -16.81 1.63
N GLY A 125 13.92 -16.67 0.58
CA GLY A 125 14.03 -15.47 -0.26
C GLY A 125 12.85 -15.31 -1.20
N ASP A 126 12.73 -16.20 -2.19
CA ASP A 126 11.71 -16.09 -3.26
C ASP A 126 10.29 -16.03 -2.69
N ILE A 127 10.01 -16.85 -1.69
CA ILE A 127 8.74 -16.86 -0.95
C ILE A 127 8.51 -15.50 -0.28
N ALA A 128 9.47 -14.98 0.49
CA ALA A 128 9.30 -13.71 1.21
C ALA A 128 9.13 -12.51 0.26
N GLU A 129 9.85 -12.46 -0.86
CA GLU A 129 9.68 -11.38 -1.84
C GLU A 129 8.30 -11.42 -2.50
N THR A 130 7.86 -12.61 -2.91
CA THR A 130 6.55 -12.81 -3.54
C THR A 130 5.41 -12.37 -2.61
N GLU A 131 5.57 -12.61 -1.31
CA GLU A 131 4.57 -12.31 -0.30
C GLU A 131 4.57 -10.86 0.13
N ARG A 132 5.75 -10.26 0.23
CA ARG A 132 5.86 -8.82 0.47
C ARG A 132 5.17 -8.04 -0.64
N PHE A 133 5.31 -8.49 -1.89
CA PHE A 133 4.58 -7.90 -3.01
C PHE A 133 3.06 -8.08 -2.85
N ALA A 134 2.60 -9.27 -2.47
CA ALA A 134 1.17 -9.55 -2.29
C ALA A 134 0.53 -8.83 -1.09
N GLY A 135 1.24 -8.74 0.03
CA GLY A 135 0.77 -8.19 1.29
C GLY A 135 0.87 -6.67 1.38
N VAL A 136 2.03 -6.10 1.05
CA VAL A 136 2.28 -4.65 1.17
C VAL A 136 2.40 -3.98 -0.21
N GLY A 137 3.11 -4.62 -1.16
CA GLY A 137 3.43 -4.02 -2.44
C GLY A 137 2.19 -3.59 -3.25
N LEU A 138 1.18 -4.45 -3.36
CA LEU A 138 -0.07 -4.12 -4.06
C LEU A 138 -0.85 -2.98 -3.39
N LEU A 139 -0.87 -2.95 -2.05
CA LEU A 139 -1.49 -1.87 -1.28
C LEU A 139 -0.80 -0.54 -1.57
N GLU A 140 0.53 -0.52 -1.50
CA GLU A 140 1.33 0.69 -1.75
C GLU A 140 1.20 1.17 -3.20
N LEU A 141 1.27 0.26 -4.19
CA LEU A 141 1.07 0.59 -5.59
C LEU A 141 -0.31 1.22 -5.84
N THR A 142 -1.37 0.62 -5.26
CA THR A 142 -2.72 1.17 -5.37
C THR A 142 -2.81 2.54 -4.72
N GLY A 143 -2.19 2.72 -3.55
CA GLY A 143 -2.11 4.01 -2.87
C GLY A 143 -1.41 5.09 -3.68
N VAL A 144 -0.28 4.76 -4.31
CA VAL A 144 0.48 5.68 -5.18
C VAL A 144 -0.35 6.07 -6.41
N VAL A 145 -0.95 5.10 -7.09
CA VAL A 145 -1.80 5.37 -8.28
C VAL A 145 -2.98 6.28 -7.91
N LEU A 146 -3.64 6.01 -6.79
CA LEU A 146 -4.75 6.83 -6.31
C LEU A 146 -4.30 8.23 -5.90
N LEU A 147 -3.15 8.36 -5.24
CA LEU A 147 -2.62 9.66 -4.86
C LEU A 147 -2.28 10.50 -6.10
N ILE A 148 -1.55 9.92 -7.06
CA ILE A 148 -1.19 10.60 -8.31
C ILE A 148 -2.46 10.99 -9.08
N GLY A 149 -3.39 10.05 -9.26
CA GLY A 149 -4.66 10.32 -9.95
C GLY A 149 -5.48 11.41 -9.25
N GLY A 150 -5.54 11.38 -7.91
CA GLY A 150 -6.23 12.38 -7.10
C GLY A 150 -5.59 13.76 -7.20
N VAL A 151 -4.26 13.85 -7.16
CA VAL A 151 -3.51 15.11 -7.32
C VAL A 151 -3.72 15.68 -8.71
N VAL A 152 -3.56 14.86 -9.76
CA VAL A 152 -3.79 15.28 -11.15
C VAL A 152 -5.22 15.79 -11.30
N PHE A 153 -6.22 15.05 -10.81
CA PHE A 153 -7.61 15.49 -10.82
C PHE A 153 -7.82 16.84 -10.11
N ALA A 154 -7.25 17.01 -8.90
CA ALA A 154 -7.34 18.25 -8.15
C ALA A 154 -6.69 19.43 -8.88
N MET A 155 -5.56 19.21 -9.57
CA MET A 155 -4.90 20.25 -10.38
C MET A 155 -5.76 20.70 -11.56
N PHE A 156 -6.34 19.76 -12.31
CA PHE A 156 -7.24 20.07 -13.42
C PHE A 156 -8.52 20.77 -12.96
N TRP A 157 -9.03 20.43 -11.77
CA TRP A 157 -10.18 21.09 -11.16
C TRP A 157 -9.90 22.55 -10.80
N GLU A 158 -8.69 22.83 -10.31
CA GLU A 158 -8.27 24.18 -9.91
C GLU A 158 -7.95 25.09 -11.12
N ASN A 159 -7.04 24.66 -11.99
CA ASN A 159 -6.69 25.42 -13.18
C ASN A 159 -6.06 24.52 -14.26
N VAL A 160 -6.80 24.33 -15.35
CA VAL A 160 -6.39 23.50 -16.48
C VAL A 160 -5.10 23.99 -17.15
N TYR A 161 -4.88 25.30 -17.23
CA TYR A 161 -3.70 25.87 -17.88
C TYR A 161 -2.43 25.64 -17.05
N LEU A 162 -2.50 25.89 -15.74
CA LEU A 162 -1.37 25.61 -14.82
C LEU A 162 -1.11 24.11 -14.69
N ALA A 163 -2.16 23.28 -14.72
CA ALA A 163 -2.03 21.82 -14.69
C ALA A 163 -1.28 21.28 -15.92
N LEU A 164 -1.61 21.76 -17.12
CA LEU A 164 -0.93 21.38 -18.35
C LEU A 164 0.54 21.83 -18.38
N LEU A 165 0.84 23.04 -17.89
CA LEU A 165 2.22 23.53 -17.76
C LEU A 165 3.05 22.74 -16.73
N ALA A 166 2.42 22.21 -15.68
CA ALA A 166 3.10 21.41 -14.67
C ALA A 166 3.31 19.95 -15.10
N LEU A 167 2.51 19.44 -16.04
CA LEU A 167 2.55 18.05 -16.54
C LEU A 167 3.26 17.87 -17.88
N GLY A 168 3.45 18.94 -18.65
CA GLY A 168 4.19 18.96 -19.93
C GLY A 168 5.64 19.38 -19.75
#